data_AF-A0A9D8YLT4-F1
#
_entry.id   AF-A0A9D8YLT4-F1
#
_cell.length_a   1.000
_cell.length_b   1.000
_cell.length_c   1.000
_cell.angle_alpha   90.00
_cell.angle_beta   90.00
_cell.angle_gamma   90.00
#
_symmetry.space_group_name_H-M   'P 1'
#
loop_
_entity.id
_entity.type
_entity.pdbx_description
1 polymer ?
#
loop_
_entity_poly.entity_id
_entity_poly.type
_entity_poly.pdbx_seq_one_letter_code
_entity_poly.pdbx_strand_id
1 'polypeptide(L)'
;MPKQRPVQRPDIRPSAAPIHIVVYRWAGRWGPFKIKVPCGECALTVDVVKDTISNELQGIPVTLDIREWLSEWWRPLRLGAWHAPIVLVEGKVVSVGEALNRGVLVERVMSLAVARFNITDTRIYGKDGCPHCVRAKAALDKAGVTYTYLDVVKNPGAMYEMFSRVKAIVGPKTPITVPQVWYDGRYIGGADQVEHALSTTDQTQKEAPKQSRRLFQLFGRGGIKAA
;
A
#
# COMPACT_ATOMS: atom_id res chain seq x y z
N MET A 1 23.10 9.78 -12.62
CA MET A 1 22.83 9.63 -11.17
C MET A 1 21.47 8.97 -11.01
N PRO A 2 21.32 7.91 -10.21
CA PRO A 2 20.03 7.23 -10.07
C PRO A 2 19.04 8.21 -9.40
N LYS A 3 17.91 8.47 -10.06
CA LYS A 3 16.86 9.36 -9.55
C LYS A 3 15.97 8.60 -8.57
N GLN A 4 16.55 8.07 -7.50
CA GLN A 4 15.77 7.48 -6.43
C GLN A 4 15.15 8.60 -5.61
N ARG A 5 13.82 8.65 -5.57
CA ARG A 5 13.13 9.53 -4.63
C ARG A 5 13.29 8.93 -3.23
N PRO A 6 13.55 9.72 -2.17
CA PRO A 6 13.43 9.23 -0.81
C PRO A 6 12.07 8.55 -0.63
N VAL A 7 12.02 7.47 0.16
CA VAL A 7 10.80 6.67 0.42
C VAL A 7 9.77 7.56 1.10
N GLN A 8 8.99 8.28 0.30
CA GLN A 8 7.78 8.97 0.71
C GLN A 8 6.64 8.03 0.31
N ARG A 9 6.07 7.34 1.31
CA ARG A 9 4.89 6.47 1.14
C ARG A 9 3.69 7.31 0.66
N PRO A 10 2.70 6.69 0.00
CA PRO A 10 1.92 7.30 -1.08
C PRO A 10 1.33 8.65 -0.69
N ASP A 11 1.28 9.55 -1.67
CA ASP A 11 0.42 10.73 -1.65
C ASP A 11 -1.04 10.26 -1.60
N ILE A 12 -1.48 9.89 -0.40
CA ILE A 12 -2.83 9.39 -0.14
C ILE A 12 -3.75 10.56 -0.44
N ARG A 13 -4.51 10.45 -1.53
CA ARG A 13 -5.61 11.39 -1.78
C ARG A 13 -6.50 11.42 -0.52
N PRO A 14 -6.76 12.60 0.07
CA PRO A 14 -7.33 12.76 1.42
C PRO A 14 -8.82 12.39 1.55
N SER A 15 -9.40 11.68 0.57
CA SER A 15 -10.86 11.46 0.50
C SER A 15 -11.35 10.20 1.24
N ALA A 16 -10.47 9.32 1.71
CA ALA A 16 -10.87 8.05 2.32
C ALA A 16 -10.66 8.05 3.85
N ALA A 17 -11.66 7.57 4.57
CA ALA A 17 -11.64 7.47 6.02
C ALA A 17 -10.47 6.60 6.52
N PRO A 18 -9.86 6.95 7.68
CA PRO A 18 -8.80 6.15 8.28
C PRO A 18 -9.29 4.74 8.63
N ILE A 19 -8.38 3.78 8.69
CA ILE A 19 -8.67 2.42 9.14
C ILE A 19 -8.77 2.41 10.66
N HIS A 20 -9.89 1.95 11.19
CA HIS A 20 -10.14 1.94 12.62
C HIS A 20 -9.66 0.64 13.28
N ILE A 21 -8.76 0.76 14.26
CA ILE A 21 -8.31 -0.33 15.13
C ILE A 21 -8.86 -0.10 16.53
N VAL A 22 -9.45 -1.14 17.13
CA VAL A 22 -9.94 -1.09 18.51
C VAL A 22 -9.29 -2.20 19.32
N VAL A 23 -8.73 -1.85 20.48
CA VAL A 23 -8.16 -2.80 21.43
C VAL A 23 -8.95 -2.76 22.72
N TYR A 24 -9.59 -3.87 23.10
CA TYR A 24 -10.20 -4.01 24.42
C TYR A 24 -9.20 -4.68 25.36
N ARG A 25 -8.76 -3.94 26.40
CA ARG A 25 -7.88 -4.46 27.45
C ARG A 25 -8.70 -4.97 28.65
N TRP A 26 -8.16 -5.93 29.38
CA TRP A 26 -8.72 -6.42 30.64
C TRP A 26 -8.65 -5.32 31.72
N ALA A 27 -9.63 -4.44 31.71
CA ALA A 27 -9.77 -3.31 32.61
C ALA A 27 -11.22 -2.84 32.63
N GLY A 28 -11.50 -1.91 33.54
CA GLY A 28 -12.78 -1.23 33.64
C GLY A 28 -13.63 -1.65 34.83
N ARG A 29 -14.85 -1.16 34.82
CA ARG A 29 -15.83 -1.34 35.90
C ARG A 29 -17.23 -1.45 35.30
N TRP A 30 -18.01 -2.37 35.85
CA TRP A 30 -19.41 -2.53 35.54
C TRP A 30 -20.20 -2.67 36.84
N GLY A 31 -20.91 -1.60 37.24
CA GLY A 31 -21.58 -1.52 38.53
C GLY A 31 -20.62 -1.76 39.71
N PRO A 32 -20.91 -2.74 40.59
CA PRO A 32 -20.04 -3.08 41.72
C PRO A 32 -18.78 -3.87 41.31
N PHE A 33 -18.72 -4.42 40.09
CA PHE A 33 -17.60 -5.23 39.62
C PHE A 33 -16.51 -4.34 39.01
N LYS A 34 -15.27 -4.46 39.48
CA LYS A 34 -14.10 -3.74 38.93
C LYS A 34 -12.92 -4.70 38.80
N ILE A 35 -12.21 -4.62 37.66
CA ILE A 35 -10.95 -5.33 37.47
C ILE A 35 -9.85 -4.65 38.28
N LYS A 36 -9.16 -5.43 39.13
CA LYS A 36 -8.02 -4.97 39.94
C LYS A 36 -6.68 -5.59 39.53
N VAL A 37 -6.72 -6.78 38.92
CA VAL A 37 -5.52 -7.54 38.54
C VAL A 37 -5.03 -7.06 37.17
N PRO A 38 -3.75 -6.68 37.03
CA PRO A 38 -3.19 -6.30 35.74
C PRO A 38 -3.08 -7.51 34.80
N CYS A 39 -3.20 -7.26 33.50
CA CYS A 39 -3.11 -8.27 32.44
C CYS A 39 -1.85 -8.00 31.61
N GLY A 40 -0.90 -8.94 31.60
CA GLY A 40 0.37 -8.79 30.89
C GLY A 40 0.21 -8.85 29.38
N GLU A 41 -0.62 -9.78 28.90
CA GLU A 41 -0.96 -9.97 27.48
C GLU A 41 -1.62 -8.71 26.90
N CYS A 42 -2.41 -8.01 27.71
CA CYS A 42 -3.08 -6.77 27.33
C CYS A 42 -2.08 -5.62 27.15
N ALA A 43 -1.11 -5.49 28.05
CA ALA A 43 -0.05 -4.48 27.92
C ALA A 43 0.79 -4.74 26.67
N LEU A 44 1.25 -5.99 26.49
CA LEU A 44 2.04 -6.39 25.32
C LEU A 44 1.26 -6.16 24.02
N THR A 45 -0.04 -6.49 23.98
CA THR A 45 -0.88 -6.26 22.80
C THR A 45 -0.96 -4.79 22.43
N VAL A 46 -1.16 -3.90 23.40
CA VAL A 46 -1.21 -2.45 23.15
C VAL A 46 0.11 -1.95 22.59
N ASP A 47 1.23 -2.39 23.15
CA ASP A 47 2.56 -1.97 22.71
C ASP A 47 2.87 -2.48 21.30
N VAL A 48 2.54 -3.75 21.01
CA VAL A 48 2.65 -4.32 19.66
C VAL A 48 1.83 -3.51 18.66
N VAL A 49 0.58 -3.16 18.97
CA VAL A 49 -0.28 -2.37 18.05
C VAL A 49 0.34 -1.00 17.79
N LYS A 50 0.78 -0.28 18.83
CA LYS A 50 1.40 1.04 18.69
C LYS A 50 2.70 1.00 17.87
N ASP A 51 3.56 0.03 18.14
CA ASP A 51 4.81 -0.16 17.42
C ASP A 51 4.55 -0.49 15.95
N THR A 52 3.56 -1.35 15.69
CA THR A 52 3.15 -1.74 14.33
C THR A 52 2.65 -0.54 13.52
N ILE A 53 1.88 0.36 14.15
CA ILE A 53 1.39 1.59 13.51
C ILE A 53 2.56 2.51 13.13
N SER A 54 3.55 2.61 14.01
CA SER A 54 4.69 3.52 13.85
C SER A 54 5.71 3.04 12.81
N ASN A 55 5.84 1.73 12.64
CA ASN A 55 6.85 1.12 11.77
C ASN A 55 6.23 0.58 10.46
N GLU A 56 5.57 -0.59 10.51
CA GLU A 56 5.10 -1.29 9.31
C GLU A 56 3.98 -0.54 8.61
N LEU A 57 3.05 0.06 9.36
CA LEU A 57 1.88 0.78 8.82
C LEU A 57 2.14 2.29 8.63
N GLN A 58 3.39 2.75 8.75
CA GLN A 58 3.72 4.16 8.62
C GLN A 58 3.23 4.72 7.27
N GLY A 59 2.52 5.86 7.34
CA GLY A 59 1.94 6.49 6.16
C GLY A 59 0.62 5.86 5.70
N ILE A 60 0.01 4.95 6.47
CA ILE A 60 -1.40 4.56 6.27
C ILE A 60 -2.24 5.28 7.31
N PRO A 61 -3.37 5.89 6.94
CA PRO A 61 -4.21 6.59 7.89
C PRO A 61 -4.90 5.54 8.76
N VAL A 62 -4.44 5.39 9.99
CA VAL A 62 -4.93 4.43 10.97
C VAL A 62 -5.29 5.18 12.25
N THR A 63 -6.41 4.82 12.87
CA THR A 63 -6.80 5.30 14.20
C THR A 63 -6.81 4.15 15.19
N LEU A 64 -6.41 4.42 16.43
CA LEU A 64 -6.33 3.42 17.50
C LEU A 64 -7.18 3.86 18.69
N ASP A 65 -8.22 3.08 18.97
CA ASP A 65 -9.04 3.22 20.17
C ASP A 65 -8.66 2.13 21.18
N ILE A 66 -8.25 2.53 22.38
CA ILE A 66 -8.03 1.59 23.49
C ILE A 66 -9.20 1.69 24.45
N ARG A 67 -9.90 0.57 24.65
CA ARG A 67 -11.14 0.49 25.43
C ARG A 67 -10.99 -0.47 26.60
N GLU A 68 -11.79 -0.25 27.62
CA GLU A 68 -11.85 -1.10 28.80
C GLU A 68 -12.89 -2.20 28.56
N TRP A 69 -12.43 -3.45 28.52
CA TRP A 69 -13.28 -4.60 28.20
C TRP A 69 -14.48 -4.69 29.14
N LEU A 70 -14.30 -4.58 30.46
CA LEU A 70 -15.42 -4.72 31.42
C LEU A 70 -16.40 -3.55 31.33
N SER A 71 -15.94 -2.35 30.95
CA SER A 71 -16.81 -1.18 30.82
C SER A 71 -17.69 -1.26 29.55
N GLU A 72 -17.27 -2.04 28.55
CA GLU A 72 -17.92 -2.12 27.23
C GLU A 72 -18.15 -3.57 26.75
N TRP A 73 -18.20 -4.55 27.65
CA TRP A 73 -18.12 -5.99 27.33
C TRP A 73 -19.18 -6.49 26.34
N TRP A 74 -20.35 -5.85 26.30
CA TRP A 74 -21.42 -6.20 25.36
C TRP A 74 -21.06 -5.92 23.90
N ARG A 75 -20.15 -4.96 23.63
CA ARG A 75 -19.73 -4.61 22.27
C ARG A 75 -18.91 -5.73 21.61
N PRO A 76 -17.77 -6.18 22.17
CA PRO A 76 -17.00 -7.27 21.59
C PRO A 76 -17.77 -8.60 21.63
N LEU A 77 -18.63 -8.80 22.64
CA LEU A 77 -19.46 -10.00 22.74
C LEU A 77 -20.39 -10.18 21.53
N ARG A 78 -21.02 -9.10 21.05
CA ARG A 78 -21.86 -9.12 19.82
C ARG A 78 -21.08 -9.49 18.56
N LEU A 79 -19.74 -9.42 18.60
CA LEU A 79 -18.84 -9.78 17.50
C LEU A 79 -18.21 -11.17 17.70
N GLY A 80 -18.64 -11.93 18.73
CA GLY A 80 -18.11 -13.25 19.05
C GLY A 80 -16.79 -13.24 19.80
N ALA A 81 -16.32 -12.08 20.28
CA ALA A 81 -15.07 -11.96 21.03
C ALA A 81 -15.34 -11.87 22.54
N TRP A 82 -14.98 -12.92 23.27
CA TRP A 82 -15.33 -13.09 24.68
C TRP A 82 -14.24 -12.64 25.66
N HIS A 83 -12.96 -12.91 25.37
CA HIS A 83 -11.88 -12.77 26.33
C HIS A 83 -10.88 -11.68 25.91
N ALA A 84 -10.58 -10.75 26.81
CA ALA A 84 -9.52 -9.76 26.61
C ALA A 84 -8.12 -10.42 26.69
N PRO A 85 -7.10 -9.88 26.00
CA PRO A 85 -7.17 -8.76 25.07
C PRO A 85 -7.92 -9.09 23.77
N ILE A 86 -8.67 -8.13 23.23
CA ILE A 86 -9.39 -8.28 21.96
C ILE A 86 -8.93 -7.18 21.02
N VAL A 87 -8.54 -7.55 19.80
CA VAL A 87 -8.16 -6.61 18.76
C VAL A 87 -9.16 -6.71 17.61
N LEU A 88 -9.77 -5.58 17.26
CA LEU A 88 -10.66 -5.43 16.13
C LEU A 88 -10.04 -4.51 15.09
N VAL A 89 -10.26 -4.81 13.81
CA VAL A 89 -9.93 -3.93 12.69
C VAL A 89 -11.16 -3.78 11.80
N GLU A 90 -11.67 -2.56 11.66
CA GLU A 90 -12.92 -2.25 10.96
C GLU A 90 -14.09 -3.14 11.44
N GLY A 91 -14.22 -3.26 12.77
CA GLY A 91 -15.27 -4.06 13.42
C GLY A 91 -15.13 -5.58 13.28
N LYS A 92 -14.09 -6.09 12.60
CA LYS A 92 -13.82 -7.53 12.51
C LYS A 92 -12.78 -7.96 13.54
N VAL A 93 -13.03 -9.09 14.19
CA VAL A 93 -12.13 -9.69 15.17
C VAL A 93 -10.85 -10.17 14.50
N VAL A 94 -9.69 -9.78 15.04
CA VAL A 94 -8.35 -10.15 14.55
C VAL A 94 -7.63 -11.05 15.53
N SER A 95 -7.76 -10.80 16.83
CA SER A 95 -7.16 -11.60 17.89
C SER A 95 -8.00 -11.50 19.17
N VAL A 96 -8.07 -12.58 19.94
CA VAL A 96 -8.88 -12.72 21.16
C VAL A 96 -8.14 -13.58 22.18
N GLY A 97 -8.06 -13.11 23.42
CA GLY A 97 -7.62 -13.92 24.57
C GLY A 97 -6.13 -14.29 24.59
N GLU A 98 -5.32 -13.74 23.68
CA GLU A 98 -3.89 -13.98 23.59
C GLU A 98 -3.14 -12.70 23.17
N ALA A 99 -1.83 -12.68 23.39
CA ALA A 99 -0.99 -11.59 22.91
C ALA A 99 -1.04 -11.48 21.39
N LEU A 100 -1.27 -10.28 20.87
CA LEU A 100 -1.43 -10.06 19.43
C LEU A 100 -0.18 -10.45 18.63
N ASN A 101 -0.38 -11.27 17.60
CA ASN A 101 0.61 -11.47 16.55
C ASN A 101 0.66 -10.25 15.61
N ARG A 102 1.82 -9.59 15.55
CA ARG A 102 2.07 -8.42 14.68
C ARG A 102 1.69 -8.68 13.21
N GLY A 103 2.11 -9.81 12.65
CA GLY A 103 1.90 -10.13 11.24
C GLY A 103 0.43 -10.21 10.87
N VAL A 104 -0.40 -10.80 11.75
CA VAL A 104 -1.85 -10.91 11.55
C VAL A 104 -2.51 -9.53 11.52
N LEU A 105 -2.07 -8.61 12.40
CA LEU A 105 -2.56 -7.22 12.37
C LEU A 105 -2.14 -6.53 11.06
N VAL A 106 -0.86 -6.61 10.70
CA VAL A 106 -0.34 -5.94 9.50
C VAL A 106 -1.05 -6.45 8.25
N GLU A 107 -1.17 -7.76 8.08
CA GLU A 107 -1.86 -8.36 6.95
C GLU A 107 -3.31 -7.86 6.85
N ARG A 108 -4.05 -7.87 7.97
CA ARG A 108 -5.44 -7.40 7.97
C ARG A 108 -5.55 -5.93 7.61
N VAL A 109 -4.74 -5.05 8.21
CA VAL A 109 -4.76 -3.61 7.93
C VAL A 109 -4.30 -3.32 6.50
N MET A 110 -3.25 -3.99 6.02
CA MET A 110 -2.74 -3.81 4.66
C MET A 110 -3.75 -4.26 3.60
N SER A 111 -4.46 -5.36 3.82
CA SER A 111 -5.51 -5.81 2.89
C SER A 111 -6.60 -4.74 2.70
N LEU A 112 -6.98 -4.05 3.78
CA LEU A 112 -7.94 -2.96 3.75
C LEU A 112 -7.34 -1.70 3.13
N ALA A 113 -6.10 -1.38 3.48
CA ALA A 113 -5.40 -0.20 2.97
C ALA A 113 -5.21 -0.28 1.46
N VAL A 114 -4.82 -1.43 0.92
CA VAL A 114 -4.67 -1.63 -0.52
C VAL A 114 -6.00 -1.50 -1.26
N ALA A 115 -7.10 -1.99 -0.67
CA ALA A 115 -8.43 -1.86 -1.25
C ALA A 115 -8.97 -0.42 -1.20
N ARG A 116 -8.53 0.39 -0.22
CA ARG A 116 -9.03 1.76 0.02
C ARG A 116 -8.14 2.84 -0.60
N PHE A 117 -6.83 2.62 -0.65
CA PHE A 117 -5.82 3.60 -1.05
C PHE A 117 -5.01 3.08 -2.23
N ASN A 118 -5.25 3.71 -3.38
CA ASN A 118 -4.47 3.49 -4.60
C ASN A 118 -3.17 4.25 -4.57
N ILE A 119 -2.20 3.71 -5.31
CA ILE A 119 -0.88 4.28 -5.47
C ILE A 119 -0.83 4.97 -6.83
N THR A 120 -0.10 6.06 -6.92
CA THR A 120 -0.06 6.89 -8.13
C THR A 120 1.35 7.10 -8.67
N ASP A 121 2.36 6.73 -7.88
CA ASP A 121 3.77 6.79 -8.22
C ASP A 121 4.25 5.50 -8.90
N THR A 122 5.39 5.62 -9.59
CA THR A 122 6.16 4.49 -10.08
C THR A 122 7.04 3.94 -8.97
N ARG A 123 6.98 2.62 -8.74
CA ARG A 123 7.71 1.95 -7.67
C ARG A 123 8.05 0.50 -8.00
N ILE A 124 9.13 0.03 -7.39
CA ILE A 124 9.65 -1.33 -7.54
C ILE A 124 9.73 -1.96 -6.15
N TYR A 125 8.98 -3.04 -5.94
CA TYR A 125 9.20 -3.93 -4.81
C TYR A 125 10.26 -4.95 -5.20
N GLY A 126 11.35 -5.00 -4.44
CA GLY A 126 12.50 -5.82 -4.75
C GLY A 126 13.22 -6.31 -3.51
N LYS A 127 14.34 -6.99 -3.73
CA LYS A 127 15.28 -7.35 -2.67
C LYS A 127 16.71 -7.11 -3.14
N ASP A 128 17.57 -6.75 -2.21
CA ASP A 128 19.00 -6.64 -2.46
C ASP A 128 19.58 -7.94 -3.05
N GLY A 129 20.53 -7.78 -3.98
CA GLY A 129 21.19 -8.91 -4.66
C GLY A 129 20.36 -9.63 -5.71
N CYS A 130 19.14 -9.17 -6.06
CA CYS A 130 18.34 -9.79 -7.11
C CYS A 130 18.70 -9.28 -8.52
N PRO A 131 19.17 -10.13 -9.45
CA PRO A 131 19.52 -9.71 -10.82
C PRO A 131 18.33 -9.14 -11.59
N HIS A 132 17.13 -9.72 -11.43
CA HIS A 132 15.91 -9.24 -12.07
C HIS A 132 15.49 -7.85 -11.57
N CYS A 133 15.71 -7.54 -10.29
CA CYS A 133 15.46 -6.21 -9.75
C CYS A 133 16.41 -5.16 -10.36
N VAL A 134 17.68 -5.53 -10.59
CA VAL A 134 18.65 -4.66 -11.26
C VAL A 134 18.23 -4.37 -12.70
N ARG A 135 17.75 -5.38 -13.43
CA ARG A 135 17.21 -5.21 -14.79
C ARG A 135 16.04 -4.25 -14.85
N ALA A 136 15.03 -4.43 -13.98
CA ALA A 136 13.87 -3.54 -13.93
C ALA A 136 14.25 -2.08 -13.61
N LYS A 137 15.19 -1.88 -12.67
CA LYS A 137 15.75 -0.55 -12.36
C LYS A 137 16.43 0.07 -13.57
N ALA A 138 17.32 -0.66 -14.22
CA ALA A 138 18.04 -0.19 -15.40
C ALA A 138 17.11 0.17 -16.56
N ALA A 139 16.02 -0.59 -16.77
CA ALA A 139 15.02 -0.30 -17.78
C ALA A 139 14.31 1.05 -17.51
N LEU A 140 13.91 1.30 -16.26
CA LEU A 140 13.30 2.57 -15.85
C LEU A 140 14.28 3.74 -15.89
N ASP A 141 15.53 3.53 -15.45
CA ASP A 141 16.59 4.53 -15.52
C ASP A 141 16.91 4.92 -16.97
N LYS A 142 16.96 3.95 -17.89
CA LYS A 142 17.13 4.19 -19.34
C LYS A 142 15.96 4.98 -19.93
N ALA A 143 14.74 4.73 -19.47
CA ALA A 143 13.55 5.48 -19.86
C ALA A 143 13.45 6.87 -19.18
N GLY A 144 14.39 7.23 -18.29
CA GLY A 144 14.39 8.50 -17.57
C GLY A 144 13.30 8.63 -16.50
N VAL A 145 12.67 7.51 -16.11
CA VAL A 145 11.54 7.46 -15.19
C VAL A 145 12.05 7.46 -13.76
N THR A 146 11.47 8.32 -12.92
CA THR A 146 11.77 8.39 -11.49
C THR A 146 10.94 7.35 -10.75
N TYR A 147 11.56 6.58 -9.86
CA TYR A 147 10.87 5.52 -9.12
C TYR A 147 11.28 5.44 -7.66
N THR A 148 10.40 4.85 -6.84
CA THR A 148 10.70 4.45 -5.46
C THR A 148 11.09 2.96 -5.43
N TYR A 149 12.25 2.64 -4.84
CA TYR A 149 12.65 1.25 -4.62
C TYR A 149 12.34 0.84 -3.18
N LEU A 150 11.58 -0.24 -3.01
CA LEU A 150 11.15 -0.77 -1.72
C LEU A 150 11.75 -2.16 -1.53
N ASP A 151 12.70 -2.27 -0.59
CA ASP A 151 13.29 -3.56 -0.23
C ASP A 151 12.36 -4.32 0.73
N VAL A 152 11.84 -5.44 0.27
CA VAL A 152 10.87 -6.26 1.02
C VAL A 152 11.49 -7.11 2.12
N VAL A 153 12.82 -7.28 2.12
CA VAL A 153 13.53 -8.03 3.18
C VAL A 153 13.81 -7.10 4.36
N LYS A 154 14.21 -5.86 4.08
CA LYS A 154 14.53 -4.85 5.10
C LYS A 154 13.31 -4.13 5.65
N ASN A 155 12.23 -4.02 4.86
CA ASN A 155 11.00 -3.36 5.25
C ASN A 155 9.82 -4.35 5.21
N PRO A 156 9.44 -4.93 6.37
CA PRO A 156 8.29 -5.84 6.45
C PRO A 156 6.99 -5.18 5.95
N GLY A 157 6.78 -3.89 6.21
CA GLY A 157 5.62 -3.15 5.71
C GLY A 157 5.54 -3.14 4.17
N ALA A 158 6.68 -2.97 3.49
CA ALA A 158 6.74 -3.05 2.03
C ALA A 158 6.45 -4.47 1.51
N MET A 159 6.89 -5.50 2.24
CA MET A 159 6.56 -6.89 1.92
C MET A 159 5.06 -7.16 2.00
N TYR A 160 4.41 -6.77 3.09
CA TYR A 160 2.96 -6.95 3.25
C TYR A 160 2.16 -6.11 2.25
N GLU A 161 2.60 -4.89 1.95
CA GLU A 161 1.99 -4.08 0.88
C GLU A 161 2.11 -4.79 -0.47
N MET A 162 3.31 -5.25 -0.85
CA MET A 162 3.54 -5.99 -2.10
C MET A 162 2.63 -7.21 -2.19
N PHE A 163 2.63 -8.07 -1.17
CA PHE A 163 1.80 -9.28 -1.19
C PHE A 163 0.31 -8.95 -1.27
N SER A 164 -0.17 -7.97 -0.49
CA SER A 164 -1.58 -7.56 -0.50
C SER A 164 -2.00 -7.02 -1.87
N ARG A 165 -1.16 -6.19 -2.51
CA ARG A 165 -1.42 -5.64 -3.85
C ARG A 165 -1.36 -6.69 -4.94
N VAL A 166 -0.32 -7.52 -4.97
CA VAL A 166 -0.14 -8.51 -6.03
C VAL A 166 -1.20 -9.61 -5.93
N LYS A 167 -1.47 -10.17 -4.73
CA LYS A 167 -2.47 -11.24 -4.57
C LYS A 167 -3.88 -10.80 -4.98
N ALA A 168 -4.21 -9.52 -4.81
CA ALA A 168 -5.48 -8.97 -5.29
C ALA A 168 -5.62 -9.02 -6.83
N ILE A 169 -4.49 -9.06 -7.56
CA ILE A 169 -4.44 -9.07 -9.03
C ILE A 169 -4.27 -10.49 -9.58
N VAL A 170 -3.29 -11.25 -9.07
CA VAL A 170 -2.91 -12.57 -9.62
C VAL A 170 -3.60 -13.74 -8.91
N GLY A 171 -4.38 -13.45 -7.86
CA GLY A 171 -5.08 -14.44 -7.05
C GLY A 171 -4.29 -14.93 -5.83
N PRO A 172 -5.00 -15.47 -4.82
CA PRO A 172 -4.41 -15.77 -3.50
C PRO A 172 -3.45 -16.97 -3.49
N LYS A 173 -3.57 -17.87 -4.47
CA LYS A 173 -2.77 -19.12 -4.55
C LYS A 173 -1.50 -18.98 -5.38
N THR A 174 -1.32 -17.85 -6.06
CA THR A 174 -0.21 -17.66 -6.98
C THR A 174 1.05 -17.24 -6.22
N PRO A 175 2.19 -17.94 -6.39
CA PRO A 175 3.45 -17.53 -5.80
C PRO A 175 3.88 -16.15 -6.30
N ILE A 176 4.40 -15.32 -5.39
CA ILE A 176 4.85 -13.96 -5.71
C ILE A 176 6.37 -13.93 -5.65
N THR A 177 6.98 -13.50 -6.75
CA THR A 177 8.44 -13.33 -6.88
C THR A 177 8.79 -11.86 -6.99
N VAL A 178 10.04 -11.50 -6.75
CA VAL A 178 10.54 -10.13 -6.98
C VAL A 178 11.31 -10.07 -8.30
N PRO A 179 11.31 -8.92 -9.01
CA PRO A 179 10.64 -7.67 -8.67
C PRO A 179 9.13 -7.67 -8.98
N GLN A 180 8.40 -6.77 -8.32
CA GLN A 180 7.02 -6.42 -8.67
C GLN A 180 6.94 -4.90 -8.88
N VAL A 181 6.52 -4.48 -10.07
CA VAL A 181 6.63 -3.08 -10.50
C VAL A 181 5.27 -2.47 -10.80
N TRP A 182 5.09 -1.26 -10.27
CA TRP A 182 4.03 -0.35 -10.64
C TRP A 182 4.63 0.83 -11.40
N TYR A 183 3.95 1.25 -12.46
CA TYR A 183 4.27 2.39 -13.29
C TYR A 183 3.10 3.37 -13.24
N ASP A 184 3.32 4.56 -12.67
CA ASP A 184 2.32 5.62 -12.47
C ASP A 184 0.99 5.08 -11.92
N GLY A 185 1.10 4.26 -10.86
CA GLY A 185 -0.05 3.63 -10.21
C GLY A 185 -0.63 2.40 -10.88
N ARG A 186 -0.16 2.03 -12.08
CA ARG A 186 -0.60 0.84 -12.81
C ARG A 186 0.34 -0.33 -12.59
N TYR A 187 -0.20 -1.50 -12.27
CA TYR A 187 0.61 -2.71 -12.14
C TYR A 187 1.13 -3.18 -13.51
N ILE A 188 2.44 -3.42 -13.61
CA ILE A 188 3.10 -3.90 -14.83
C ILE A 188 3.51 -5.37 -14.69
N GLY A 189 4.04 -5.76 -13.54
CA GLY A 189 4.52 -7.12 -13.28
C GLY A 189 6.00 -7.19 -12.94
N GLY A 190 6.67 -8.24 -13.40
CA GLY A 190 8.09 -8.49 -13.18
C GLY A 190 9.01 -7.75 -14.15
N ALA A 191 10.30 -8.09 -14.11
CA ALA A 191 11.32 -7.42 -14.90
C ALA A 191 11.07 -7.51 -16.41
N ASP A 192 10.68 -8.69 -16.90
CA ASP A 192 10.48 -8.92 -18.34
C ASP A 192 9.26 -8.13 -18.86
N GLN A 193 8.18 -8.03 -18.06
CA GLN A 193 7.02 -7.21 -18.39
C GLN A 193 7.36 -5.72 -18.44
N VAL A 194 8.23 -5.24 -17.54
CA VAL A 194 8.69 -3.85 -17.54
C VAL A 194 9.51 -3.53 -18.78
N GLU A 195 10.47 -4.38 -19.13
CA GLU A 195 11.30 -4.21 -20.33
C GLU A 195 10.42 -4.16 -21.60
N HIS A 196 9.44 -5.06 -21.70
CA HIS A 196 8.49 -5.09 -22.82
C HIS A 196 7.58 -3.86 -22.89
N ALA A 197 7.06 -3.40 -21.74
CA ALA A 197 6.20 -2.22 -21.68
C ALA A 197 6.94 -0.94 -22.12
N LEU A 198 8.20 -0.78 -21.70
CA LEU A 198 9.00 0.40 -22.01
C LEU A 198 9.57 0.38 -23.42
N SER A 199 9.92 -0.79 -23.97
CA SER A 199 10.40 -0.90 -25.36
C SER A 199 9.30 -0.54 -26.38
N THR A 200 8.05 -0.90 -26.09
CA THR A 200 6.90 -0.55 -26.94
C THR A 200 6.61 0.95 -26.91
N THR A 201 6.80 1.60 -25.76
CA THR A 201 6.56 3.05 -25.59
C THR A 201 7.58 3.91 -26.35
N ASP A 202 8.85 3.45 -26.45
CA ASP A 202 9.88 4.12 -27.26
C ASP A 202 9.60 4.04 -28.77
N GLN A 203 8.87 3.01 -29.23
CA GLN A 203 8.46 2.86 -30.63
C GLN A 203 7.32 3.83 -30.97
N THR A 204 6.31 3.96 -30.11
CA THR A 204 5.16 4.86 -30.37
C THR A 204 5.55 6.34 -30.39
N GLN A 205 6.62 6.74 -29.66
CA GLN A 205 7.14 8.10 -29.71
C GLN A 205 8.07 8.37 -30.91
N LYS A 206 8.66 7.32 -31.51
CA LYS A 206 9.46 7.44 -32.75
C LYS A 206 8.60 7.43 -34.02
N GLU A 207 7.40 6.89 -33.98
CA GLU A 207 6.49 6.75 -35.13
C GLU A 207 5.43 7.87 -35.27
N ALA A 208 5.59 9.01 -34.59
CA ALA A 208 4.72 10.17 -34.88
C ALA A 208 4.89 10.60 -36.35
N PRO A 209 3.81 10.67 -37.15
CA PRO A 209 3.92 10.85 -38.60
C PRO A 209 4.49 12.23 -38.94
N LYS A 210 5.60 12.25 -39.68
CA LYS A 210 6.23 13.44 -40.30
C LYS A 210 5.39 14.04 -41.44
N GLN A 211 4.07 14.11 -41.31
CA GLN A 211 3.17 14.50 -42.39
C GLN A 211 2.32 15.73 -42.03
N SER A 212 2.99 16.83 -41.67
CA SER A 212 2.34 18.16 -41.62
C SER A 212 3.30 19.32 -41.91
N ARG A 213 4.35 19.10 -42.71
CA ARG A 213 5.25 20.16 -43.21
C ARG A 213 5.22 20.39 -44.72
N ARG A 214 4.20 19.89 -45.42
CA ARG A 214 3.93 20.24 -46.83
C ARG A 214 2.44 20.43 -47.09
N LEU A 215 1.85 21.47 -46.51
CA LEU A 215 0.61 22.06 -47.03
C LEU A 215 0.49 23.55 -46.67
N PHE A 216 1.57 24.31 -46.88
CA PHE A 216 1.57 25.78 -46.87
C PHE A 216 2.38 26.33 -48.05
N GLN A 217 2.19 25.73 -49.22
CA GLN A 217 2.48 26.33 -50.52
C GLN A 217 1.37 25.81 -51.45
N LEU A 218 0.79 26.69 -52.26
CA LEU A 218 -0.35 26.46 -53.16
C LEU A 218 -1.77 26.69 -52.61
N PHE A 219 -2.05 27.89 -52.07
CA PHE A 219 -3.29 28.66 -52.28
C PHE A 219 -2.97 30.08 -51.79
N GLY A 220 -3.04 31.17 -52.54
CA GLY A 220 -3.40 31.45 -53.92
C GLY A 220 -3.39 32.97 -54.01
N ARG A 221 -2.55 33.54 -54.89
CA ARG A 221 -2.69 34.92 -55.37
C ARG A 221 -4.09 35.03 -55.98
N GLY A 222 -4.93 35.91 -55.46
CA GLY A 222 -6.23 36.23 -56.04
C GLY A 222 -6.70 37.58 -55.52
N GLY A 223 -6.27 38.65 -56.20
CA GLY A 223 -6.78 39.99 -55.94
C GLY A 223 -8.23 40.10 -56.36
N ILE A 224 -9.03 40.81 -55.56
CA ILE A 224 -10.35 41.29 -55.93
C ILE A 224 -10.43 42.77 -55.51
N LYS A 225 -10.58 43.63 -56.52
CA LYS A 225 -11.05 45.01 -56.40
C LYS A 225 -12.58 45.02 -56.27
N ALA A 226 -13.11 45.94 -55.46
CA ALA A 226 -14.42 46.63 -55.54
C ALA A 226 -14.78 47.07 -54.10
N ALA A 227 -15.32 48.25 -53.81
CA ALA A 227 -15.78 49.40 -54.57
C ALA A 227 -15.66 50.64 -53.66
#